data_AF-A0A7L0SCB0-F1
#
_entry.id   AF-A0A7L0SCB0-F1
#
_cell.length_a   1.000
_cell.length_b   1.000
_cell.length_c   1.000
_cell.angle_alpha   90.00
_cell.angle_beta   90.00
_cell.angle_gamma   90.00
#
_symmetry.space_group_name_H-M   'P 1'
#
loop_
_entity.id
_entity.type
_entity.pdbx_description
1 polymer ?
#
loop_
_entity_poly.entity_id
_entity_poly.type
_entity_poly.pdbx_seq_one_letter_code
_entity_poly.pdbx_strand_id
1 'polypeptide(L)'
;CPPRLLVGAPWDGDRQGDVYKCRVGPPNATCAKANLGAAATGVPPAPGRNVHFGMTLLGASDGGFVACAPLWSQECGTSVFSTGICARLDGDLRPAGTIAPTAQRCSTYMDIVIVLDGSNSIYPWYEVQNFLSNVLSKFFIGPGQIQVGVLQYGEQAVHEWVLGRYRTAAEVVEAAKNISRQEGRETRTALAIRQAWCVGDGDGNGNRNGNRNGNR
;
A
#
# COMPACT_ATOMS: atom_id res chain seq x y z
N CYS A 1 -13.84 -15.33 42.86
CA CYS A 1 -12.91 -15.75 41.78
C CYS A 1 -11.49 -15.45 42.20
N PRO A 2 -10.55 -16.40 42.13
CA PRO A 2 -9.14 -16.09 42.39
C PRO A 2 -8.65 -15.07 41.35
N PRO A 3 -7.84 -14.08 41.75
CA PRO A 3 -7.26 -13.13 40.81
C PRO A 3 -6.42 -13.87 39.77
N ARG A 4 -6.48 -13.38 38.53
CA ARG A 4 -5.73 -13.91 37.39
C ARG A 4 -4.85 -12.79 36.87
N LEU A 5 -3.57 -13.09 36.64
CA LEU A 5 -2.60 -12.17 36.07
C LEU A 5 -2.51 -12.43 34.57
N LEU A 6 -2.59 -11.36 33.79
CA LEU A 6 -2.34 -11.40 32.35
C LEU A 6 -0.90 -10.98 32.09
N VAL A 7 -0.18 -11.76 31.28
CA VAL A 7 1.24 -11.54 30.97
C VAL A 7 1.41 -11.52 29.45
N GLY A 8 2.02 -10.46 28.94
CA GLY A 8 2.42 -10.37 27.54
C GLY A 8 3.79 -11.00 27.34
N ALA A 9 3.95 -11.81 26.30
CA ALA A 9 5.19 -12.50 25.97
C ALA A 9 5.61 -12.18 24.51
N PRO A 10 6.03 -10.95 24.21
CA PRO A 10 6.28 -10.49 22.84
C PRO A 10 7.46 -11.15 22.13
N TRP A 11 8.24 -11.99 22.82
CA TRP A 11 9.40 -12.70 22.26
C TRP A 11 9.13 -14.19 22.02
N ASP A 12 7.96 -14.68 22.42
CA ASP A 12 7.57 -16.07 22.25
C ASP A 12 7.30 -16.42 20.78
N GLY A 13 7.50 -17.68 20.41
CA GLY A 13 7.24 -18.19 19.06
C GLY A 13 7.99 -17.46 17.96
N ASP A 14 9.31 -17.26 18.14
CA ASP A 14 10.18 -16.50 17.22
C ASP A 14 9.72 -15.05 17.03
N ARG A 15 9.47 -14.36 18.15
CA ARG A 15 9.07 -12.93 18.18
C ARG A 15 7.75 -12.60 17.48
N GLN A 16 6.92 -13.62 17.21
CA GLN A 16 5.52 -13.40 16.88
C GLN A 16 4.76 -12.88 18.11
N GLY A 17 5.14 -13.36 19.30
CA GLY A 17 4.56 -12.95 20.57
C GLY A 17 3.25 -13.66 20.89
N ASP A 18 2.93 -13.76 22.18
CA ASP A 18 1.66 -14.32 22.66
C ASP A 18 1.27 -13.69 24.00
N VAL A 19 0.11 -14.08 24.52
CA VAL A 19 -0.41 -13.67 25.82
C VAL A 19 -0.66 -14.89 26.69
N TYR A 20 -0.39 -14.74 27.98
CA TYR A 20 -0.50 -15.78 28.99
C TYR A 20 -1.43 -15.36 30.11
N LYS A 21 -2.13 -16.34 30.66
CA LYS A 21 -3.03 -16.16 31.79
C LYS A 21 -2.58 -17.03 32.95
N CYS A 22 -2.08 -16.37 33.99
CA CYS A 22 -1.49 -17.01 35.16
C CYS A 22 -2.45 -16.95 36.34
N ARG A 23 -2.54 -18.04 37.11
CA ARG A 23 -3.23 -18.02 38.41
C ARG A 23 -2.39 -17.23 39.40
N VAL A 24 -3.01 -16.41 40.24
CA VAL A 24 -2.32 -15.72 41.35
C VAL A 24 -2.62 -16.48 42.64
N GLY A 25 -1.58 -16.89 43.37
CA GLY A 25 -1.72 -17.65 44.62
C GLY A 25 -0.47 -18.46 44.97
N PRO A 26 -0.47 -19.79 44.80
CA PRO A 26 0.65 -20.62 45.22
C PRO A 26 1.94 -20.35 44.41
N PRO A 27 3.13 -20.57 44.98
CA PRO A 27 4.42 -20.28 44.34
C PRO A 27 4.68 -21.06 43.04
N ASN A 28 3.96 -22.16 42.79
CA ASN A 28 4.01 -22.95 41.56
C ASN A 28 2.82 -22.70 40.63
N ALA A 29 2.32 -21.47 40.56
CA ALA A 29 1.17 -21.16 39.73
C ALA A 29 1.46 -21.38 38.24
N THR A 30 0.55 -22.07 37.56
CA THR A 30 0.65 -22.34 36.12
C THR A 30 0.10 -21.18 35.30
N CYS A 31 0.77 -20.91 34.18
CA CYS A 31 0.33 -19.97 33.17
C CYS A 31 -0.17 -20.73 31.95
N ALA A 32 -1.39 -20.42 31.49
CA ALA A 32 -1.92 -20.95 30.25
C ALA A 32 -1.56 -19.99 29.10
N LYS A 33 -0.91 -20.52 28.06
CA LYS A 33 -0.64 -19.81 26.81
C LYS A 33 -1.94 -19.68 26.00
N ALA A 34 -2.20 -18.51 25.44
CA ALA A 34 -3.39 -18.27 24.64
C ALA A 34 -3.32 -18.94 23.25
N ASN A 35 -2.11 -19.20 22.72
CA ASN A 35 -1.87 -19.82 21.42
C ASN A 35 -2.53 -19.05 20.27
N LEU A 36 -2.45 -17.72 20.33
CA LEU A 36 -3.20 -16.86 19.43
C LEU A 36 -2.55 -16.71 18.05
N GLY A 37 -1.22 -16.86 17.96
CA GLY A 37 -0.46 -16.82 16.71
C GLY A 37 -0.82 -15.64 15.80
N ALA A 38 -0.74 -15.83 14.48
CA ALA A 38 -1.22 -14.87 13.49
C ALA A 38 -2.77 -14.80 13.40
N ALA A 39 -3.48 -15.76 14.01
CA ALA A 39 -4.95 -15.80 13.99
C ALA A 39 -5.58 -14.78 14.94
N ALA A 40 -4.83 -14.27 15.92
CA ALA A 40 -5.29 -13.26 16.87
C ALA A 40 -5.86 -12.01 16.19
N THR A 41 -5.23 -11.61 15.09
CA THR A 41 -5.52 -10.35 14.39
C THR A 41 -6.30 -10.57 13.11
N GLY A 42 -6.35 -11.80 12.58
CA GLY A 42 -7.02 -12.10 11.30
C GLY A 42 -6.38 -11.42 10.09
N VAL A 43 -5.26 -10.71 10.26
CA VAL A 43 -4.52 -10.00 9.20
C VAL A 43 -3.06 -10.44 9.26
N PRO A 44 -2.53 -11.04 8.17
CA PRO A 44 -1.13 -11.47 8.14
C PRO A 44 -0.19 -10.25 8.14
N PRO A 45 0.93 -10.29 8.88
CA PRO A 45 1.97 -9.27 8.80
C PRO A 45 2.73 -9.34 7.48
N ALA A 46 3.53 -8.31 7.21
CA ALA A 46 4.53 -8.34 6.15
C ALA A 46 5.45 -9.58 6.26
N PRO A 47 5.82 -10.23 5.15
CA PRO A 47 6.65 -11.44 5.15
C PRO A 47 7.96 -11.26 5.92
N GLY A 48 8.30 -12.25 6.76
CA GLY A 48 9.57 -12.26 7.50
C GLY A 48 9.70 -11.18 8.59
N ARG A 49 8.59 -10.58 9.03
CA ARG A 49 8.59 -9.56 10.08
C ARG A 49 8.07 -10.09 11.41
N ASN A 50 8.74 -9.64 12.47
CA ASN A 50 8.35 -9.92 13.85
C ASN A 50 7.26 -8.96 14.29
N VAL A 51 6.20 -9.52 14.87
CA VAL A 51 4.99 -8.77 15.24
C VAL A 51 5.06 -8.31 16.69
N HIS A 52 5.68 -9.11 17.57
CA HIS A 52 5.79 -8.85 19.00
C HIS A 52 4.42 -8.64 19.68
N PHE A 53 3.48 -9.54 19.40
CA PHE A 53 2.14 -9.52 19.97
C PHE A 53 2.16 -9.66 21.50
N GLY A 54 1.34 -8.87 22.18
CA GLY A 54 1.33 -8.80 23.64
C GLY A 54 2.33 -7.82 24.25
N MET A 55 3.00 -6.96 23.47
CA MET A 55 3.81 -5.85 24.00
C MET A 55 2.98 -4.84 24.81
N THR A 56 1.72 -4.67 24.46
CA THR A 56 0.79 -3.80 25.20
C THR A 56 -0.48 -4.56 25.51
N LEU A 57 -0.90 -4.48 26.77
CA LEU A 57 -2.09 -5.13 27.29
C LEU A 57 -2.96 -4.09 28.00
N LEU A 58 -4.25 -4.10 27.69
CA LEU A 58 -5.25 -3.23 28.32
C LEU A 58 -6.45 -4.07 28.74
N GLY A 59 -6.93 -3.87 29.97
CA GLY A 59 -8.20 -4.47 30.40
C GLY A 59 -9.37 -3.79 29.70
N ALA A 60 -10.39 -4.57 29.32
CA ALA A 60 -11.64 -4.04 28.80
C ALA A 60 -12.74 -4.10 29.88
N SER A 61 -13.69 -3.17 29.81
CA SER A 61 -14.79 -3.06 30.79
C SER A 61 -15.80 -4.20 30.72
N ASP A 62 -15.80 -4.96 29.63
CA ASP A 62 -16.64 -6.15 29.39
C ASP A 62 -16.06 -7.43 30.00
N GLY A 63 -14.96 -7.34 30.75
CA GLY A 63 -14.26 -8.49 31.33
C GLY A 63 -13.31 -9.19 30.35
N GLY A 64 -13.18 -8.68 29.12
CA GLY A 64 -12.13 -9.03 28.18
C GLY A 64 -10.89 -8.16 28.34
N PHE A 65 -10.03 -8.20 27.33
CA PHE A 65 -8.82 -7.40 27.26
C PHE A 65 -8.41 -7.17 25.81
N VAL A 66 -7.54 -6.19 25.60
CA VAL A 66 -6.97 -5.86 24.31
C VAL A 66 -5.47 -6.15 24.39
N ALA A 67 -4.98 -6.91 23.43
CA ALA A 67 -3.56 -7.18 23.25
C ALA A 67 -3.08 -6.60 21.93
N CYS A 68 -2.00 -5.82 21.97
CA CYS A 68 -1.49 -5.11 20.81
C CYS A 68 -0.07 -5.54 20.46
N ALA A 69 0.23 -5.35 19.18
CA ALA A 69 1.52 -5.56 18.55
C ALA A 69 1.92 -4.28 17.80
N PRO A 70 2.53 -3.29 18.48
CA PRO A 70 2.96 -2.02 17.88
C PRO A 70 3.93 -2.16 16.69
N LEU A 71 4.69 -3.25 16.62
CA LEU A 71 5.66 -3.50 15.54
C LEU A 71 5.07 -4.28 14.36
N TRP A 72 3.78 -4.62 14.41
CA TRP A 72 3.09 -5.15 13.25
C TRP A 72 3.18 -4.16 12.09
N SER A 73 3.53 -4.69 10.93
CA SER A 73 3.74 -3.92 9.72
C SER A 73 3.05 -4.57 8.54
N GLN A 74 2.66 -3.73 7.58
CA GLN A 74 2.05 -4.12 6.33
C GLN A 74 2.88 -3.59 5.15
N GLU A 75 2.91 -4.36 4.08
CA GLU A 75 3.51 -3.94 2.81
C GLU A 75 2.45 -3.28 1.93
N CYS A 76 2.76 -2.08 1.44
CA CYS A 76 1.97 -1.38 0.44
C CYS A 76 2.88 -1.03 -0.74
N GLY A 77 2.80 -1.82 -1.82
CA GLY A 77 3.72 -1.69 -2.95
C GLY A 77 5.15 -2.05 -2.52
N THR A 78 6.10 -1.12 -2.69
CA THR A 78 7.50 -1.29 -2.28
C THR A 78 7.81 -0.75 -0.89
N SER A 79 6.80 -0.20 -0.20
CA SER A 79 6.96 0.44 1.10
C SER A 79 6.37 -0.42 2.21
N VAL A 80 7.02 -0.39 3.38
CA VAL A 80 6.55 -1.08 4.59
C VAL A 80 6.09 -0.04 5.60
N PHE A 81 4.86 -0.20 6.10
CA PHE A 81 4.26 0.71 7.07
C PHE A 81 4.02 -0.02 8.38
N SER A 82 4.69 0.43 9.44
CA SER A 82 4.44 -0.05 10.81
C SER A 82 3.26 0.73 11.40
N THR A 83 2.07 0.14 11.30
CA THR A 83 0.82 0.77 11.77
C THR A 83 0.44 0.28 13.17
N GLY A 84 1.00 -0.85 13.58
CA GLY A 84 0.54 -1.61 14.73
C GLY A 84 -0.80 -2.29 14.47
N ILE A 85 -1.11 -3.30 15.29
CA ILE A 85 -2.39 -3.99 15.28
C ILE A 85 -2.76 -4.43 16.69
N CYS A 86 -4.05 -4.51 16.99
CA CYS A 86 -4.53 -5.04 18.26
C CYS A 86 -5.64 -6.07 18.04
N ALA A 87 -5.76 -7.00 18.97
CA ALA A 87 -6.87 -7.95 19.05
C ALA A 87 -7.63 -7.74 20.36
N ARG A 88 -8.95 -7.72 20.28
CA ARG A 88 -9.82 -7.85 21.43
C ARG A 88 -9.96 -9.34 21.74
N LEU A 89 -9.72 -9.68 22.99
CA LEU A 89 -9.77 -11.02 23.53
C LEU A 89 -10.85 -11.08 24.61
N ASP A 90 -11.66 -12.13 24.59
CA ASP A 90 -12.66 -12.35 25.64
C ASP A 90 -12.01 -12.85 26.94
N GLY A 91 -12.84 -13.08 27.97
CA GLY A 91 -12.39 -13.59 29.25
C GLY A 91 -11.65 -14.93 29.18
N ASP A 92 -11.78 -15.71 28.11
CA ASP A 92 -11.14 -17.01 27.91
C ASP A 92 -9.95 -16.96 26.93
N LEU A 93 -9.45 -15.75 26.64
CA LEU A 93 -8.37 -15.50 25.67
C LEU A 93 -8.73 -15.90 24.24
N ARG A 94 -9.99 -15.79 23.82
CA ARG A 94 -10.38 -16.04 22.43
C ARG A 94 -10.51 -14.72 21.67
N PRO A 95 -10.05 -14.67 20.40
CA PRO A 95 -10.27 -13.50 19.53
C PRO A 95 -11.76 -13.18 19.40
N ALA A 96 -12.14 -11.99 19.85
CA ALA A 96 -13.49 -11.44 19.70
C ALA A 96 -13.56 -10.36 18.61
N GLY A 97 -12.42 -9.79 18.20
CA GLY A 97 -12.34 -8.84 17.11
C GLY A 97 -10.94 -8.25 16.93
N THR A 98 -10.74 -7.57 15.80
CA THR A 98 -9.46 -6.92 15.47
C THR A 98 -9.62 -5.41 15.48
N ILE A 99 -8.64 -4.71 16.04
CA ILE A 99 -8.57 -3.26 16.08
C ILE A 99 -7.32 -2.85 15.30
N ALA A 100 -7.52 -2.38 14.08
CA ALA A 100 -6.47 -1.96 13.17
C ALA A 100 -6.85 -0.65 12.48
N PRO A 101 -7.03 0.46 13.23
CA PRO A 101 -7.56 1.72 12.70
C PRO A 101 -6.61 2.35 11.67
N THR A 102 -5.32 2.07 11.81
CA THR A 102 -4.23 2.56 10.97
C THR A 102 -3.78 1.53 9.93
N ALA A 103 -4.33 0.30 9.92
CA ALA A 103 -4.09 -0.64 8.83
C ALA A 103 -4.68 -0.05 7.56
N GLN A 104 -3.84 0.71 6.87
CA GLN A 104 -4.19 1.49 5.71
C GLN A 104 -4.59 0.49 4.63
N ARG A 105 -5.79 0.63 4.06
CA ARG A 105 -6.02 0.04 2.74
C ARG A 105 -4.93 0.64 1.86
N CYS A 106 -3.99 -0.17 1.40
CA CYS A 106 -2.84 0.25 0.60
C CYS A 106 -3.30 0.86 -0.72
N SER A 107 -3.85 2.06 -0.65
CA SER A 107 -4.57 2.68 -1.73
C SER A 107 -3.71 3.80 -2.26
N THR A 108 -2.76 3.42 -3.11
CA THR A 108 -1.96 4.34 -3.91
C THR A 108 -2.81 4.84 -5.08
N TYR A 109 -3.94 5.49 -4.77
CA TYR A 109 -4.77 6.15 -5.76
C TYR A 109 -4.00 7.35 -6.29
N MET A 110 -3.32 7.17 -7.41
CA MET A 110 -2.64 8.26 -8.10
C MET A 110 -2.79 8.07 -9.60
N ASP A 111 -3.16 9.15 -10.28
CA ASP A 111 -3.26 9.22 -11.72
C ASP A 111 -2.09 10.07 -12.22
N ILE A 112 -1.23 9.47 -13.05
CA ILE A 112 0.00 10.08 -13.56
C ILE A 112 -0.12 10.20 -15.08
N VAL A 113 0.04 11.40 -15.62
CA VAL A 113 0.18 11.63 -17.06
C VAL A 113 1.62 12.01 -17.36
N ILE A 114 2.32 11.16 -18.11
CA ILE A 114 3.70 11.43 -18.54
C ILE A 114 3.65 12.09 -19.92
N VAL A 115 4.30 13.24 -20.04
CA VAL A 115 4.36 14.02 -21.29
C VAL A 115 5.76 13.88 -21.90
N LEU A 116 5.84 13.31 -23.11
CA LEU A 116 7.08 12.96 -23.80
C LEU A 116 7.32 13.87 -25.00
N ASP A 117 8.50 14.47 -25.09
CA ASP A 117 8.93 15.22 -26.28
C ASP A 117 9.36 14.25 -27.38
N GLY A 118 8.60 14.19 -28.46
CA GLY A 118 8.82 13.38 -29.67
C GLY A 118 9.35 14.17 -30.86
N SER A 119 9.81 15.41 -30.67
CA SER A 119 10.34 16.27 -31.72
C SER A 119 11.66 15.73 -32.32
N ASN A 120 12.11 16.32 -33.44
CA ASN A 120 13.34 15.91 -34.13
C ASN A 120 14.64 16.19 -33.36
N SER A 121 14.61 17.03 -32.33
CA SER A 121 15.76 17.25 -31.45
C SER A 121 16.01 16.11 -30.45
N ILE A 122 15.05 15.20 -30.28
CA ILE A 122 15.19 14.07 -29.35
C ILE A 122 15.65 12.83 -30.11
N TYR A 123 16.93 12.50 -29.93
CA TYR A 123 17.57 11.32 -30.50
C TYR A 123 18.74 10.88 -29.62
N PRO A 124 18.96 9.57 -29.41
CA PRO A 124 18.19 8.45 -29.95
C PRO A 124 16.92 8.14 -29.13
N TRP A 125 15.83 7.76 -29.81
CA TRP A 125 14.52 7.56 -29.16
C TRP A 125 14.50 6.44 -28.11
N TYR A 126 15.35 5.40 -28.28
CA TYR A 126 15.39 4.28 -27.36
C TYR A 126 15.76 4.69 -25.93
N GLU A 127 16.46 5.82 -25.74
CA GLU A 127 16.77 6.33 -24.40
C GLU A 127 15.51 6.80 -23.66
N VAL A 128 14.58 7.42 -24.38
CA VAL A 128 13.27 7.83 -23.84
C VAL A 128 12.44 6.59 -23.47
N GLN A 129 12.42 5.57 -24.34
CA GLN A 129 11.73 4.30 -24.08
C GLN A 129 12.31 3.58 -22.85
N ASN A 130 13.64 3.56 -22.72
CA ASN A 130 14.33 2.96 -21.59
C ASN A 130 14.07 3.71 -20.29
N PHE A 131 14.16 5.05 -20.31
CA PHE A 131 13.81 5.88 -19.17
C PHE A 131 12.37 5.62 -18.71
N LEU A 132 11.43 5.64 -19.65
CA LEU A 132 10.02 5.42 -19.39
C LEU A 132 9.77 4.03 -18.79
N SER A 133 10.35 2.97 -19.38
CA SER A 133 10.26 1.60 -18.87
C SER A 133 10.82 1.46 -17.45
N ASN A 134 11.95 2.12 -17.16
CA ASN A 134 12.60 2.09 -15.85
C ASN A 134 11.81 2.81 -14.75
N VAL A 135 11.10 3.88 -15.11
CA VAL A 135 10.22 4.58 -14.17
C VAL A 135 8.95 3.77 -13.93
N LEU A 136 8.31 3.29 -15.00
CA LEU A 136 7.03 2.58 -14.93
C LEU A 136 7.13 1.24 -14.21
N SER A 137 8.27 0.54 -14.32
CA SER A 137 8.51 -0.72 -13.61
C SER A 137 8.54 -0.56 -12.08
N LYS A 138 8.73 0.67 -11.58
CA LYS A 138 8.74 1.01 -10.16
C LYS A 138 7.36 1.40 -9.63
N PHE A 139 6.38 1.64 -10.51
CA PHE A 139 5.03 2.00 -10.10
C PHE A 139 4.18 0.76 -9.82
N PHE A 140 3.36 0.86 -8.78
CA PHE A 140 2.37 -0.16 -8.43
C PHE A 140 1.07 0.11 -9.18
N ILE A 141 1.02 -0.39 -10.42
CA ILE A 141 -0.07 -0.17 -11.38
C ILE A 141 -1.08 -1.31 -11.27
N GLY A 142 -2.34 -0.97 -11.03
CA GLY A 142 -3.39 -1.95 -10.73
C GLY A 142 -4.78 -1.34 -10.63
N PRO A 143 -5.85 -2.16 -10.76
CA PRO A 143 -7.20 -1.73 -10.41
C PRO A 143 -7.24 -1.26 -8.96
N GLY A 144 -7.61 0.01 -8.75
CA GLY A 144 -7.61 0.61 -7.41
C GLY A 144 -6.24 1.08 -6.90
N GLN A 145 -5.23 1.17 -7.76
CA GLN A 145 -3.87 1.64 -7.46
C GLN A 145 -3.45 2.71 -8.48
N ILE A 146 -2.17 2.86 -8.81
CA ILE A 146 -1.67 3.88 -9.74
C ILE A 146 -2.22 3.61 -11.14
N GLN A 147 -2.67 4.67 -11.83
CA GLN A 147 -2.98 4.64 -13.25
C GLN A 147 -2.03 5.57 -14.01
N VAL A 148 -1.63 5.17 -15.21
CA VAL A 148 -0.68 5.93 -16.02
C VAL A 148 -1.25 6.18 -17.41
N GLY A 149 -1.25 7.43 -17.84
CA GLY A 149 -1.45 7.87 -19.21
C GLY A 149 -0.13 8.39 -19.78
N VAL A 150 0.05 8.26 -21.10
CA VAL A 150 1.20 8.81 -21.80
C VAL A 150 0.73 9.66 -22.97
N LEU A 151 1.27 10.88 -23.03
CA LEU A 151 1.05 11.83 -24.12
C LEU A 151 2.39 12.16 -24.75
N GLN A 152 2.50 11.97 -26.06
CA GLN A 152 3.66 12.37 -26.84
C GLN A 152 3.36 13.69 -27.55
N TYR A 153 4.37 14.57 -27.71
CA TYR A 153 4.20 15.84 -28.40
C TYR A 153 5.37 16.20 -29.32
N GLY A 154 5.04 16.97 -30.37
CA GLY A 154 5.98 17.63 -31.27
C GLY A 154 5.28 18.80 -31.94
N GLU A 155 4.88 18.64 -33.21
CA GLU A 155 3.97 19.55 -33.92
C GLU A 155 2.51 19.41 -33.45
N GLN A 156 2.13 18.22 -32.98
CA GLN A 156 0.83 17.89 -32.40
C GLN A 156 1.04 17.17 -31.07
N ALA A 157 0.00 17.13 -30.23
CA ALA A 157 -0.01 16.36 -28.98
C ALA A 157 -0.96 15.17 -29.11
N VAL A 158 -0.44 13.96 -28.94
CA VAL A 158 -1.17 12.70 -29.15
C VAL A 158 -1.05 11.82 -27.92
N HIS A 159 -2.16 11.21 -27.50
CA HIS A 159 -2.11 10.18 -26.46
C HIS A 159 -1.63 8.86 -27.05
N GLU A 160 -0.50 8.37 -26.56
CA GLU A 160 -0.11 6.97 -26.77
C GLU A 160 -1.12 6.06 -26.06
N TRP A 161 -1.53 6.46 -24.86
CA TRP A 161 -2.69 5.91 -24.17
C TRP A 161 -3.21 6.82 -23.06
N VAL A 162 -4.47 6.64 -22.71
CA VAL A 162 -5.16 7.32 -21.60
C VAL A 162 -5.04 6.55 -20.29
N LEU A 163 -5.41 7.18 -19.17
CA LEU A 163 -5.44 6.55 -17.85
C LEU A 163 -6.37 5.32 -17.86
N GLY A 164 -6.02 4.31 -17.06
CA GLY A 164 -6.82 3.09 -16.92
C GLY A 164 -6.79 2.14 -18.13
N ARG A 165 -6.10 2.48 -19.22
CA ARG A 165 -5.96 1.62 -20.41
C ARG A 165 -5.26 0.29 -20.09
N TYR A 166 -4.23 0.35 -19.25
CA TYR A 166 -3.46 -0.81 -18.82
C TYR A 166 -3.65 -1.02 -17.32
N ARG A 167 -3.66 -2.29 -16.89
CA ARG A 167 -4.00 -2.68 -15.52
C ARG A 167 -2.84 -3.30 -14.76
N THR A 168 -1.69 -3.48 -15.40
CA THR A 168 -0.49 -4.04 -14.75
C THR A 168 0.76 -3.30 -15.16
N ALA A 169 1.80 -3.33 -14.31
CA ALA A 169 3.09 -2.73 -14.63
C ALA A 169 3.75 -3.39 -15.85
N ALA A 170 3.60 -4.71 -16.02
CA ALA A 170 4.15 -5.44 -17.16
C ALA A 170 3.55 -4.97 -18.50
N GLU A 171 2.23 -4.80 -18.57
CA GLU A 171 1.54 -4.26 -19.75
C GLU A 171 2.03 -2.86 -20.11
N VAL A 172 2.15 -1.99 -19.10
CA VAL A 172 2.57 -0.59 -19.29
C VAL A 172 4.03 -0.50 -19.73
N VAL A 173 4.91 -1.31 -19.17
CA VAL A 173 6.33 -1.39 -19.58
C VAL A 173 6.46 -1.92 -21.01
N GLU A 174 5.67 -2.93 -21.39
CA GLU A 174 5.70 -3.44 -22.75
C GLU A 174 5.15 -2.42 -23.76
N ALA A 175 4.09 -1.69 -23.40
CA ALA A 175 3.58 -0.59 -24.21
C ALA A 175 4.62 0.52 -24.38
N ALA A 176 5.34 0.88 -23.32
CA ALA A 176 6.38 1.92 -23.34
C ALA A 176 7.52 1.62 -24.32
N LYS A 177 7.94 0.34 -24.43
CA LYS A 177 8.97 -0.09 -25.40
C LYS A 177 8.51 0.03 -26.85
N ASN A 178 7.21 0.00 -27.10
CA ASN A 178 6.64 0.00 -28.44
C ASN A 178 6.18 1.40 -28.90
N ILE A 179 6.36 2.43 -28.08
CA ILE A 179 6.07 3.82 -28.49
C ILE A 179 7.03 4.22 -29.60
N SER A 180 6.48 4.59 -30.75
CA SER A 180 7.26 5.16 -31.85
C SER A 180 7.37 6.68 -31.69
N ARG A 181 8.53 7.25 -32.02
CA ARG A 181 8.72 8.70 -31.99
C ARG A 181 7.79 9.34 -33.03
N GLN A 182 7.07 10.38 -32.63
CA GLN A 182 6.13 11.09 -33.50
C GLN A 182 6.83 11.78 -34.68
N GLU A 183 8.04 12.30 -34.43
CA GLU A 183 8.78 13.16 -35.33
C GLU A 183 8.06 14.51 -35.58
N GLY A 184 8.83 15.54 -35.89
CA GLY A 184 8.27 16.87 -36.06
C GLY A 184 9.32 17.97 -35.95
N ARG A 185 9.11 19.05 -36.70
CA ARG A 185 10.03 20.20 -36.74
C ARG A 185 9.81 21.18 -35.59
N GLU A 186 8.70 21.05 -34.89
CA GLU A 186 8.34 21.92 -33.76
C GLU A 186 8.26 21.14 -32.44
N THR A 187 8.39 21.89 -31.34
CA THR A 187 8.34 21.38 -29.98
C THR A 187 7.29 22.17 -29.19
N ARG A 188 6.01 21.80 -29.34
CA ARG A 188 4.89 22.56 -28.76
C ARG A 188 4.57 22.15 -27.31
N THR A 189 5.51 22.34 -26.39
CA THR A 189 5.36 21.92 -24.98
C THR A 189 4.14 22.55 -24.30
N ALA A 190 3.85 23.83 -24.55
CA ALA A 190 2.70 24.52 -23.95
C ALA A 190 1.34 23.99 -24.46
N LEU A 191 1.29 23.43 -25.68
CA LEU A 191 0.10 22.75 -26.19
C LEU A 191 -0.08 21.41 -25.48
N ALA A 192 1.01 20.65 -25.35
CA ALA A 192 1.03 19.35 -24.70
C ALA A 192 0.56 19.41 -23.23
N ILE A 193 1.07 20.38 -22.46
CA ILE A 193 0.68 20.56 -21.06
C ILE A 193 -0.81 20.91 -20.94
N ARG A 194 -1.33 21.80 -21.79
CA ARG A 194 -2.76 22.15 -21.79
C ARG A 194 -3.63 20.94 -22.10
N GLN A 195 -3.23 20.13 -23.07
CA GLN A 195 -3.98 18.94 -23.44
C GLN A 195 -3.94 17.85 -22.35
N ALA A 196 -2.78 17.62 -21.73
CA ALA A 196 -2.64 16.73 -20.59
C ALA A 196 -3.51 17.18 -19.40
N TRP A 197 -3.58 18.50 -19.16
CA TRP A 197 -4.39 19.07 -18.09
C TRP A 197 -5.89 18.91 -18.32
N CYS A 198 -6.39 19.20 -19.53
CA CYS A 198 -7.81 19.00 -19.86
C CYS A 198 -8.23 17.53 -19.74
N VAL A 199 -7.34 16.60 -20.05
CA VAL A 199 -7.59 15.16 -19.91
C VAL A 199 -7.57 14.69 -18.45
N GLY A 200 -6.74 15.32 -17.62
CA GLY A 200 -6.76 15.11 -16.17
C GLY A 200 -8.04 15.58 -15.48
N ASP A 201 -8.86 16.41 -16.13
CA ASP A 201 -10.11 16.95 -15.56
C ASP A 201 -11.39 16.37 -16.19
N GLY A 202 -11.30 15.69 -17.35
CA GLY A 202 -12.46 15.13 -18.06
C GLY A 202 -12.85 13.72 -17.61
N ASP A 203 -14.10 13.53 -17.18
CA ASP A 203 -14.69 12.25 -16.71
C ASP A 203 -14.65 11.09 -17.75
N GLY A 204 -14.26 11.34 -19.01
CA GLY A 204 -14.20 10.35 -20.08
C GLY A 204 -12.86 9.60 -20.24
N ASN A 205 -11.79 10.03 -19.58
CA ASN A 205 -10.43 9.49 -19.79
C ASN A 205 -9.88 8.68 -18.60
N GLY A 206 -10.76 8.16 -17.75
CA GLY A 206 -10.38 7.26 -16.64
C GLY A 206 -9.94 7.96 -15.35
N ASN A 207 -9.97 9.29 -15.30
CA ASN A 207 -9.65 10.08 -14.10
C ASN A 207 -10.59 9.71 -12.94
N ARG A 208 -10.04 9.46 -11.74
CA ARG A 208 -10.84 9.14 -10.56
C ARG A 208 -11.15 10.40 -9.77
N ASN A 209 -12.44 10.69 -9.59
CA ASN A 209 -12.93 11.82 -8.77
C ASN A 209 -12.37 11.73 -7.34
N GLY A 210 -11.32 12.50 -7.07
CA GLY A 210 -10.56 12.48 -5.81
C GLY A 210 -9.09 12.88 -5.98
N ASN A 211 -8.54 12.79 -7.20
CA ASN A 211 -7.11 13.05 -7.46
C ASN A 211 -6.84 14.40 -8.17
N ARG A 212 -7.68 15.42 -7.93
CA ARG A 212 -7.50 16.75 -8.52
C ARG A 212 -6.29 17.45 -7.90
N ASN A 213 -5.20 17.56 -8.66
CA ASN A 213 -4.08 18.43 -8.33
C ASN A 213 -4.50 19.90 -8.58
N GLY A 214 -5.15 20.50 -7.60
CA GLY A 214 -5.55 21.90 -7.65
C GLY A 214 -6.46 22.25 -6.48
N ASN A 215 -5.90 22.94 -5.49
CA ASN A 215 -6.69 23.67 -4.50
C ASN A 215 -7.57 24.68 -5.28
N ARG A 216 -8.89 24.64 -5.06
CA ARG A 216 -9.78 25.69 -5.57
C ARG A 216 -9.48 27.02 -4.88
#